data_AF-A0A2H3CJ33-F1
#
_entry.id   AF-A0A2H3CJ33-F1
#
_cell.length_a   1.000
_cell.length_b   1.000
_cell.length_c   1.000
_cell.angle_alpha   90.00
_cell.angle_beta   90.00
_cell.angle_gamma   90.00
#
_symmetry.space_group_name_H-M   'P 1'
#
loop_
_entity.id
_entity.type
_entity.pdbx_description
1 polymer ?
#
loop_
_entity_poly.entity_id
_entity_poly.type
_entity_poly.pdbx_seq_one_letter_code
_entity_poly.pdbx_strand_id
1 'polypeptide(L)'
;MEPSNKDLAKIDDSALDPETVVPDESSLPLDQYAKIVAEMEAEGALLIYRLNQIHCWLRYQYSKMHDLSTKESGKENPYTVMLHRLTGLSISKLCKSQAFSLWAKANSHKVLEAWNKELKTKPVACGECTAKLNAFKSKLFKKESKEVQQEWAVTVDEEHKEAIKEYNKRIEAPMSKDPADMQR
;
A
#
# COMPACT_ATOMS: atom_id res chain seq x y z
N MET A 1 1.22 32.74 6.56
CA MET A 1 0.25 33.81 6.24
C MET A 1 -1.09 33.15 6.10
N GLU A 2 -2.03 33.46 6.97
CA GLU A 2 -3.42 33.01 6.82
C GLU A 2 -4.18 34.04 5.95
N PRO A 3 -5.05 33.59 5.03
CA PRO A 3 -5.84 34.49 4.19
C PRO A 3 -6.80 35.34 5.03
N SER A 4 -6.99 36.60 4.64
CA SER A 4 -7.86 37.54 5.37
C SER A 4 -9.34 37.22 5.14
N ASN A 5 -10.21 37.51 6.12
CA ASN A 5 -11.66 37.31 5.99
C ASN A 5 -12.28 38.03 4.77
N LYS A 6 -11.67 39.12 4.32
CA LYS A 6 -12.10 39.84 3.10
C LYS A 6 -11.79 39.08 1.80
N ASP A 7 -10.80 38.19 1.83
CA ASP A 7 -10.43 37.36 0.68
C ASP A 7 -11.32 36.12 0.61
N LEU A 8 -11.70 35.56 1.75
CA LEU A 8 -12.66 34.44 1.84
C LEU A 8 -14.06 34.85 1.39
N ALA A 9 -14.52 36.07 1.72
CA ALA A 9 -15.84 36.55 1.33
C ALA A 9 -16.02 36.79 -0.18
N LYS A 10 -14.94 36.73 -0.98
CA LYS A 10 -14.98 36.86 -2.44
C LYS A 10 -15.14 35.53 -3.17
N ILE A 11 -14.99 34.41 -2.47
CA ILE A 11 -15.13 33.08 -3.04
C ILE A 11 -16.60 32.70 -2.91
N ASP A 12 -17.30 32.61 -4.04
CA ASP A 12 -18.68 32.15 -4.10
C ASP A 12 -18.69 30.64 -4.38
N ASP A 13 -18.75 29.83 -3.32
CA ASP A 13 -18.78 28.37 -3.40
C ASP A 13 -20.05 27.83 -4.11
N SER A 14 -21.05 28.68 -4.38
CA SER A 14 -22.30 28.31 -5.05
C SER A 14 -22.29 28.59 -6.55
N ALA A 15 -21.30 29.30 -7.06
CA ALA A 15 -21.15 29.53 -8.49
C ALA A 15 -20.72 28.23 -9.19
N LEU A 16 -21.36 27.89 -10.31
CA LEU A 16 -20.86 26.82 -11.17
C LEU A 16 -19.52 27.26 -11.76
N ASP A 17 -18.47 26.47 -11.52
CA ASP A 17 -17.20 26.68 -12.19
C ASP A 17 -17.41 26.64 -13.72
N PRO A 18 -16.80 27.56 -14.48
CA PRO A 18 -16.94 27.59 -15.92
C PRO A 18 -16.38 26.30 -16.52
N GLU A 19 -17.23 25.57 -17.25
CA GLU A 19 -16.84 24.32 -17.90
C GLU A 19 -15.72 24.59 -18.91
N THR A 20 -14.64 23.82 -18.82
CA THR A 20 -13.50 23.96 -19.72
C THR A 20 -13.89 23.43 -21.09
N VAL A 21 -14.18 24.34 -22.03
CA VAL A 21 -14.60 23.98 -23.38
C VAL A 21 -13.41 23.42 -24.15
N VAL A 22 -13.52 22.19 -24.65
CA VAL A 22 -12.52 21.60 -25.56
C VAL A 22 -12.46 22.47 -26.82
N PRO A 23 -11.29 22.99 -27.22
CA PRO A 23 -11.16 23.80 -28.42
C PRO A 23 -11.61 23.01 -29.66
N ASP A 24 -12.33 23.65 -30.57
CA ASP A 24 -12.74 23.01 -31.83
C ASP A 24 -11.57 23.01 -32.83
N GLU A 25 -11.17 21.81 -33.29
CA GLU A 25 -10.09 21.55 -34.25
C GLU A 25 -10.21 22.37 -35.53
N SER A 26 -11.43 22.73 -35.93
CA SER A 26 -11.72 23.45 -37.17
C SER A 26 -11.66 24.97 -37.05
N SER A 27 -11.60 25.50 -35.82
CA SER A 27 -11.69 26.94 -35.53
C SER A 27 -10.32 27.62 -35.37
N LEU A 28 -9.27 26.85 -35.13
CA LEU A 28 -7.93 27.34 -34.79
C LEU A 28 -6.88 26.80 -35.78
N PRO A 29 -5.81 27.56 -36.05
CA PRO A 29 -4.67 27.04 -36.80
C PRO A 29 -3.99 25.91 -36.00
N LEU A 30 -3.59 24.83 -36.69
CA LEU A 30 -3.04 23.59 -36.12
C LEU A 30 -1.99 23.79 -35.00
N ASP A 31 -1.10 24.78 -35.14
CA ASP A 31 -0.06 25.09 -34.16
C ASP A 31 -0.61 25.69 -32.85
N GLN A 32 -1.70 26.47 -32.92
CA GLN A 32 -2.35 27.03 -31.74
C GLN A 32 -3.22 25.99 -31.04
N TYR A 33 -3.91 25.14 -31.80
CA TYR A 33 -4.69 24.02 -31.24
C TYR A 33 -3.80 23.08 -30.42
N ALA A 34 -2.66 22.66 -30.99
CA ALA A 34 -1.72 21.77 -30.30
C ALA A 34 -1.20 22.37 -28.98
N LYS A 35 -0.97 23.68 -28.92
CA LYS A 35 -0.53 24.39 -27.70
C LYS A 35 -1.61 24.37 -26.63
N ILE A 36 -2.86 24.68 -26.99
CA ILE A 36 -3.97 24.74 -26.02
C ILE A 36 -4.28 23.35 -25.47
N VAL A 37 -4.26 22.30 -26.31
CA VAL A 37 -4.45 20.92 -25.86
C VAL A 37 -3.34 20.50 -24.88
N ALA A 38 -2.08 20.82 -25.19
CA ALA A 38 -0.96 20.51 -24.30
C ALA A 38 -1.04 21.26 -22.96
N GLU A 39 -1.51 22.50 -22.95
CA GLU A 39 -1.77 23.28 -21.73
C GLU A 39 -2.88 22.64 -20.89
N MET A 40 -4.01 22.28 -21.50
CA MET A 40 -5.11 21.59 -20.81
C MET A 40 -4.69 20.25 -20.22
N GLU A 41 -3.91 19.45 -20.94
CA GLU A 41 -3.38 18.18 -20.45
C GLU A 41 -2.42 18.39 -19.27
N ALA A 42 -1.55 19.41 -19.34
CA ALA A 42 -0.62 19.75 -18.26
C ALA A 42 -1.36 20.21 -16.99
N GLU A 43 -2.41 21.02 -17.14
CA GLU A 43 -3.28 21.45 -16.04
C GLU A 43 -4.03 20.27 -15.42
N GLY A 44 -4.63 19.39 -16.25
CA GLY A 44 -5.29 18.18 -15.78
C GLY A 44 -4.34 17.26 -15.01
N ALA A 45 -3.13 17.06 -15.51
CA ALA A 45 -2.09 16.29 -14.81
C ALA A 45 -1.70 16.92 -13.47
N LEU A 46 -1.59 18.25 -13.41
CA LEU A 46 -1.30 18.98 -12.18
C LEU A 46 -2.42 18.84 -11.15
N LEU A 47 -3.69 18.92 -11.59
CA LEU A 47 -4.85 18.72 -10.72
C LEU A 47 -4.88 17.32 -10.13
N ILE A 48 -4.70 16.28 -10.96
CA ILE A 48 -4.62 14.88 -10.50
C ILE A 48 -3.47 14.72 -9.50
N TYR A 49 -2.32 15.32 -9.77
CA TYR A 49 -1.18 15.30 -8.86
C TYR A 49 -1.52 15.92 -7.50
N ARG A 50 -2.14 17.10 -7.47
CA ARG A 50 -2.57 17.78 -6.23
C ARG A 50 -3.65 17.01 -5.49
N LEU A 51 -4.63 16.45 -6.20
CA LEU A 51 -5.66 15.59 -5.62
C LEU A 51 -5.02 14.37 -4.92
N ASN A 52 -4.05 13.75 -5.57
CA ASN A 52 -3.30 12.64 -4.97
C ASN A 52 -2.49 13.07 -3.73
N GLN A 53 -1.90 14.27 -3.73
CA GLN A 53 -1.24 14.81 -2.54
C GLN A 53 -2.24 14.99 -1.38
N ILE A 54 -3.42 15.55 -1.65
CA ILE A 54 -4.48 15.74 -0.66
C ILE A 54 -4.95 14.37 -0.13
N HIS A 55 -5.21 13.41 -1.00
CA HIS A 55 -5.57 12.04 -0.60
C HIS A 55 -4.50 11.39 0.29
N CYS A 56 -3.23 11.51 -0.08
CA CYS A 56 -2.12 11.01 0.74
C CYS A 56 -2.07 11.69 2.11
N TRP A 57 -2.27 13.01 2.15
CA TRP A 57 -2.26 13.78 3.40
C TRP A 57 -3.45 13.42 4.30
N LEU A 58 -4.66 13.33 3.75
CA LEU A 58 -5.85 12.92 4.49
C LEU A 58 -5.72 11.49 5.01
N ARG A 59 -5.23 10.56 4.18
CA ARG A 59 -4.94 9.18 4.61
C ARG A 59 -3.92 9.16 5.75
N TYR A 60 -2.87 9.97 5.66
CA TYR A 60 -1.86 10.07 6.70
C TYR A 60 -2.44 10.63 8.00
N GLN A 61 -3.18 11.73 7.94
CA GLN A 61 -3.85 12.34 9.11
C GLN A 61 -4.82 11.37 9.76
N TYR A 62 -5.69 10.74 8.97
CA TYR A 62 -6.60 9.70 9.45
C TYR A 62 -5.85 8.56 10.15
N SER A 63 -4.79 8.06 9.53
CA SER A 63 -3.97 6.98 10.13
C SER A 63 -3.31 7.43 11.45
N LYS A 64 -2.90 8.69 11.56
CA LYS A 64 -2.31 9.26 12.77
C LYS A 64 -3.33 9.47 13.88
N MET A 65 -4.54 9.95 13.55
CA MET A 65 -5.60 10.19 14.52
C MET A 65 -6.19 8.90 15.09
N HIS A 66 -6.27 7.86 14.26
CA HIS A 66 -6.87 6.58 14.66
C HIS A 66 -5.84 5.53 15.11
N ASP A 67 -4.58 5.92 15.30
CA ASP A 67 -3.45 5.04 15.62
C ASP A 67 -3.44 3.76 14.77
N LEU A 68 -3.88 3.89 13.51
CA LEU A 68 -3.91 2.80 12.56
C LEU A 68 -2.49 2.57 12.09
N SER A 69 -1.73 1.84 12.91
CA SER A 69 -0.50 1.21 12.47
C SER A 69 -0.79 0.52 11.13
N THR A 70 -0.02 0.85 10.10
CA THR A 70 -0.15 0.23 8.76
C THR A 70 0.01 -1.29 8.78
N LYS A 71 0.43 -1.86 9.92
CA LYS A 71 0.49 -3.30 10.16
C LYS A 71 -0.83 -3.92 10.64
N GLU A 72 -1.75 -3.13 11.20
CA GLU A 72 -2.99 -3.62 11.83
C GLU A 72 -4.25 -3.38 10.96
N SER A 73 -4.25 -2.34 10.12
CA SER A 73 -5.46 -1.89 9.40
C SER A 73 -6.08 -2.91 8.44
N GLY A 74 -5.33 -3.93 8.00
CA GLY A 74 -5.86 -4.99 7.13
C GLY A 74 -6.27 -6.28 7.85
N LYS A 75 -5.66 -6.58 9.01
CA LYS A 75 -5.74 -7.93 9.61
C LYS A 75 -6.83 -8.04 10.69
N GLU A 76 -7.25 -6.92 11.26
CA GLU A 76 -8.19 -6.86 12.39
C GLU A 76 -9.39 -5.94 12.17
N ASN A 77 -9.68 -5.58 10.92
CA ASN A 77 -10.89 -4.83 10.62
C ASN A 77 -12.13 -5.75 10.77
N PRO A 78 -13.05 -5.50 11.72
CA PRO A 78 -14.24 -6.33 11.93
C PRO A 78 -15.16 -6.34 10.70
N TYR A 79 -15.16 -5.26 9.91
CA TYR A 79 -15.91 -5.18 8.66
C TYR A 79 -15.43 -6.21 7.64
N THR A 80 -14.16 -6.60 7.64
CA THR A 80 -13.64 -7.64 6.71
C THR A 80 -14.26 -9.01 7.02
N VAL A 81 -14.44 -9.34 8.30
CA VAL A 81 -15.09 -10.60 8.72
C VAL A 81 -16.59 -10.55 8.42
N MET A 82 -17.24 -9.41 8.68
CA MET A 82 -18.66 -9.22 8.35
C MET A 82 -18.89 -9.30 6.83
N LEU A 83 -18.07 -8.61 6.04
CA LEU A 83 -18.14 -8.61 4.57
C LEU A 83 -17.94 -10.03 4.03
N HIS A 84 -16.95 -10.77 4.55
CA HIS A 84 -16.75 -12.18 4.19
C HIS A 84 -18.00 -13.04 4.43
N ARG A 85 -18.66 -12.88 5.58
CA ARG A 85 -19.89 -13.62 5.90
C ARG A 85 -21.08 -13.24 5.02
N LEU A 86 -21.23 -11.96 4.72
CA LEU A 86 -22.34 -11.45 3.92
C LEU A 86 -22.20 -11.77 2.43
N THR A 87 -20.99 -11.61 1.89
CA THR A 87 -20.74 -11.70 0.44
C THR A 87 -20.19 -13.06 0.02
N GLY A 88 -19.70 -13.87 0.97
CA GLY A 88 -18.95 -15.09 0.66
C GLY A 88 -17.60 -14.83 -0.02
N LEU A 89 -17.20 -13.56 -0.20
CA LEU A 89 -15.92 -13.20 -0.78
C LEU A 89 -14.83 -13.51 0.25
N SER A 90 -13.95 -14.46 -0.10
CA SER A 90 -12.86 -14.91 0.76
C SER A 90 -12.02 -13.73 1.25
N ILE A 91 -11.83 -13.62 2.57
CA ILE A 91 -10.70 -12.85 3.10
C ILE A 91 -9.46 -13.49 2.45
N SER A 92 -8.57 -12.67 1.91
CA SER A 92 -7.40 -13.12 1.15
C SER A 92 -6.80 -14.38 1.78
N LYS A 93 -6.71 -15.45 0.98
CA LYS A 93 -6.15 -16.73 1.42
C LYS A 93 -4.78 -16.46 2.07
N LEU A 94 -4.59 -16.97 3.29
CA LEU A 94 -3.29 -16.90 3.96
C LEU A 94 -2.25 -17.59 3.08
N CYS A 95 -1.30 -16.82 2.56
CA CYS A 95 -0.19 -17.35 1.79
C CYS A 95 0.87 -17.90 2.76
N LYS A 96 1.28 -19.16 2.56
CA LYS A 96 2.44 -19.75 3.25
C LYS A 96 3.68 -18.91 2.92
N SER A 97 4.41 -18.49 3.96
CA SER A 97 5.68 -17.77 3.77
C SER A 97 6.74 -18.71 3.17
N GLN A 98 7.77 -18.17 2.54
CA GLN A 98 8.90 -18.99 2.07
C GLN A 98 9.94 -19.14 3.19
N ALA A 99 10.56 -20.32 3.32
CA ALA A 99 11.54 -20.61 4.38
C ALA A 99 12.68 -19.60 4.45
N PHE A 100 13.25 -19.21 3.30
CA PHE A 100 14.31 -18.20 3.27
C PHE A 100 13.84 -16.82 3.75
N SER A 101 12.53 -16.52 3.66
CA SER A 101 11.99 -15.24 4.13
C SER A 101 11.88 -15.19 5.64
N LEU A 102 11.48 -16.29 6.30
CA LEU A 102 11.51 -16.41 7.75
C LEU A 102 12.96 -16.42 8.27
N TRP A 103 13.81 -17.24 7.66
CA TRP A 103 15.22 -17.29 8.00
C TRP A 103 15.90 -15.92 7.87
N ALA A 104 15.63 -15.17 6.79
CA ALA A 104 16.21 -13.85 6.58
C ALA A 104 15.69 -12.80 7.58
N LYS A 105 14.48 -12.96 8.10
CA LYS A 105 13.96 -12.12 9.20
C LYS A 105 14.71 -12.41 10.50
N ALA A 106 14.88 -13.68 10.84
CA ALA A 106 15.63 -14.09 12.02
C ALA A 106 17.13 -13.73 11.95
N ASN A 107 17.70 -13.74 10.74
CA ASN A 107 19.11 -13.42 10.47
C ASN A 107 19.28 -12.04 9.80
N SER A 108 18.44 -11.07 10.17
CA SER A 108 18.38 -9.75 9.53
C SER A 108 19.75 -9.05 9.47
N HIS A 109 20.51 -9.09 10.55
CA HIS A 109 21.85 -8.51 10.64
C HIS A 109 22.81 -9.11 9.60
N LYS A 110 22.90 -10.44 9.53
CA LYS A 110 23.78 -11.15 8.59
C LYS A 110 23.42 -10.84 7.14
N VAL A 111 22.11 -10.82 6.83
CA VAL A 111 21.63 -10.49 5.48
C VAL A 111 21.96 -9.06 5.11
N LEU A 112 21.76 -8.10 6.03
CA LEU A 112 21.98 -6.68 5.79
C LEU A 112 23.47 -6.35 5.60
N GLU A 113 24.34 -6.93 6.40
CA GLU A 113 25.79 -6.79 6.22
C GLU A 113 26.26 -7.33 4.87
N ALA A 114 25.80 -8.53 4.51
CA ALA A 114 26.17 -9.15 3.24
C ALA A 114 25.60 -8.39 2.04
N TRP A 115 24.37 -7.86 2.16
CA TRP A 115 23.74 -7.02 1.15
C TRP A 115 24.45 -5.67 0.97
N ASN A 116 24.84 -5.01 2.07
CA ASN A 116 25.59 -3.76 2.01
C ASN A 116 26.96 -3.94 1.34
N LYS A 117 27.61 -5.08 1.54
CA LYS A 117 28.84 -5.44 0.81
C LYS A 117 28.59 -5.59 -0.69
N GLU A 118 27.49 -6.24 -1.08
CA GLU A 118 27.12 -6.39 -2.50
C GLU A 118 26.79 -5.04 -3.16
N LEU A 119 26.04 -4.17 -2.47
CA LEU A 119 25.70 -2.83 -2.97
C LEU A 119 26.93 -1.95 -3.21
N LYS A 120 27.98 -2.07 -2.38
CA LYS A 120 29.26 -1.38 -2.61
C LYS A 120 29.95 -1.82 -3.90
N THR A 121 29.81 -3.10 -4.26
CA THR A 121 30.40 -3.64 -5.50
C THR A 121 29.56 -3.34 -6.73
N LYS A 122 28.23 -3.35 -6.58
CA LYS A 122 27.28 -3.17 -7.67
C LYS A 122 26.12 -2.29 -7.18
N PRO A 123 26.15 -0.98 -7.46
CA PRO A 123 25.04 -0.12 -7.11
C PRO A 123 23.79 -0.55 -7.89
N VAL A 124 22.67 -0.68 -7.19
CA VAL A 124 21.39 -1.12 -7.73
C VAL A 124 20.46 0.08 -7.87
N ALA A 125 19.80 0.21 -9.02
CA ALA A 125 18.75 1.21 -9.23
C ALA A 125 17.57 0.98 -8.25
N CYS A 126 17.01 2.06 -7.72
CA CYS A 126 16.01 2.02 -6.64
C CYS A 126 14.81 1.08 -6.94
N GLY A 127 14.32 1.08 -8.18
CA GLY A 127 13.17 0.24 -8.61
C GLY A 127 13.43 -1.28 -8.60
N GLU A 128 14.68 -1.73 -8.69
CA GLU A 128 15.02 -3.16 -8.73
C GLU A 128 15.53 -3.71 -7.39
N CYS A 129 15.65 -2.84 -6.38
CA CYS A 129 16.29 -3.16 -5.11
C CYS A 129 15.60 -4.32 -4.38
N THR A 130 14.27 -4.33 -4.33
CA THR A 130 13.50 -5.37 -3.62
C THR A 130 13.62 -6.74 -4.28
N ALA A 131 13.52 -6.80 -5.62
CA ALA A 131 13.63 -8.05 -6.35
C ALA A 131 15.04 -8.66 -6.21
N LYS A 132 16.08 -7.84 -6.34
CA LYS A 132 17.47 -8.29 -6.15
C LYS A 132 17.75 -8.71 -4.71
N LEU A 133 17.21 -7.98 -3.72
CA LEU A 133 17.33 -8.36 -2.32
C LEU A 133 16.68 -9.72 -2.03
N ASN A 134 15.50 -9.99 -2.59
CA ASN A 134 14.83 -11.29 -2.41
C ASN A 134 15.62 -12.43 -3.10
N ALA A 135 16.14 -12.19 -4.30
CA ALA A 135 17.02 -13.15 -4.97
C ALA A 135 18.31 -13.39 -4.17
N PHE A 136 18.87 -12.35 -3.56
CA PHE A 136 20.05 -12.44 -2.69
C PHE A 136 19.78 -13.26 -1.44
N LYS A 137 18.68 -12.99 -0.72
CA LYS A 137 18.25 -13.78 0.44
C LYS A 137 18.11 -15.26 0.09
N SER A 138 17.48 -15.57 -1.04
CA SER A 138 17.34 -16.95 -1.53
C SER A 138 18.71 -17.60 -1.80
N LYS A 139 19.64 -16.89 -2.45
CA LYS A 139 21.01 -17.37 -2.70
C LYS A 139 21.77 -17.62 -1.40
N LEU A 140 21.64 -16.74 -0.42
CA LEU A 140 22.33 -16.87 0.86
C LEU A 140 21.78 -18.06 1.65
N PHE A 141 20.46 -18.23 1.67
CA PHE A 141 19.81 -19.37 2.31
C PHE A 141 20.20 -20.72 1.66
N LYS A 142 20.33 -20.76 0.33
CA LYS A 142 20.79 -21.98 -0.37
C LYS A 142 22.23 -22.39 -0.04
N LYS A 143 23.04 -21.48 0.49
CA LYS A 143 24.42 -21.77 0.94
C LYS A 143 24.47 -22.33 2.37
N GLU A 144 23.39 -22.19 3.14
CA GLU A 144 23.29 -22.79 4.48
C GLU A 144 23.23 -24.31 4.39
N SER A 145 23.50 -24.99 5.50
CA SER A 145 23.43 -26.45 5.57
C SER A 145 22.01 -26.96 5.26
N LYS A 146 21.91 -28.19 4.72
CA LYS A 146 20.62 -28.81 4.42
C LYS A 146 19.75 -29.00 5.66
N GLU A 147 20.40 -29.25 6.80
CA GLU A 147 19.75 -29.35 8.12
C GLU A 147 19.01 -28.06 8.47
N VAL A 148 19.70 -26.92 8.42
CA VAL A 148 19.10 -25.60 8.65
C VAL A 148 17.97 -25.35 7.66
N GLN A 149 18.18 -25.64 6.37
CA GLN A 149 17.12 -25.44 5.38
C GLN A 149 15.85 -26.25 5.69
N GLN A 150 16.01 -27.47 6.20
CA GLN A 150 14.91 -28.35 6.57
C GLN A 150 14.22 -27.89 7.86
N GLU A 151 14.97 -27.47 8.87
CA GLU A 151 14.43 -26.89 10.10
C GLU A 151 13.50 -25.71 9.78
N TRP A 152 13.97 -24.75 8.98
CA TRP A 152 13.16 -23.60 8.59
C TRP A 152 11.96 -23.99 7.72
N ALA A 153 12.06 -25.05 6.90
CA ALA A 153 10.91 -25.56 6.16
C ALA A 153 9.82 -26.09 7.10
N VAL A 154 10.20 -26.82 8.14
CA VAL A 154 9.28 -27.32 9.18
C VAL A 154 8.68 -26.16 9.96
N THR A 155 9.48 -25.18 10.39
CA THR A 155 8.99 -24.00 11.11
C THR A 155 7.96 -23.22 10.29
N VAL A 156 8.18 -23.02 8.99
CA VAL A 156 7.19 -22.38 8.11
C VAL A 156 5.87 -23.17 8.09
N ASP A 157 5.94 -24.50 8.01
CA ASP A 157 4.76 -25.35 8.00
C ASP A 157 3.96 -25.26 9.31
N GLU A 158 4.66 -25.20 10.44
CA GLU A 158 4.06 -25.02 11.76
C GLU A 158 3.41 -23.64 11.91
N GLU A 159 4.14 -22.55 11.63
CA GLU A 159 3.60 -21.18 11.66
C GLU A 159 2.38 -21.03 10.73
N HIS A 160 2.42 -21.67 9.56
CA HIS A 160 1.30 -21.61 8.61
C HIS A 160 0.07 -22.37 9.13
N LYS A 161 0.26 -23.55 9.74
CA LYS A 161 -0.84 -24.31 10.36
C LYS A 161 -1.46 -23.53 11.51
N GLU A 162 -0.66 -22.89 12.35
CA GLU A 162 -1.14 -22.05 13.45
C GLU A 162 -1.90 -20.84 12.93
N ALA A 163 -1.37 -20.15 11.92
CA ALA A 163 -2.05 -19.02 11.28
C ALA A 163 -3.40 -19.42 10.66
N ILE A 164 -3.48 -20.60 10.02
CA ILE A 164 -4.75 -21.13 9.49
C ILE A 164 -5.74 -21.40 10.63
N LYS A 165 -5.29 -22.03 11.72
CA LYS A 165 -6.15 -22.30 12.89
C LYS A 165 -6.69 -21.01 13.49
N GLU A 166 -5.85 -20.00 13.65
CA GLU A 166 -6.25 -18.69 14.16
C GLU A 166 -7.25 -18.00 13.21
N TYR A 167 -6.98 -18.04 11.92
CA TYR A 167 -7.87 -17.49 10.89
C TYR A 167 -9.25 -18.18 10.90
N ASN A 168 -9.28 -19.52 10.94
CA ASN A 168 -10.53 -20.26 11.01
C ASN A 168 -11.29 -19.93 12.29
N LYS A 169 -10.60 -19.87 13.44
CA LYS A 169 -11.21 -19.45 14.71
C LYS A 169 -11.84 -18.06 14.60
N ARG A 170 -11.18 -17.10 13.95
CA ARG A 170 -11.72 -15.74 13.74
C ARG A 170 -12.93 -15.74 12.80
N ILE A 171 -12.87 -16.50 11.71
CA ILE A 171 -13.98 -16.62 10.74
C ILE A 171 -15.20 -17.33 11.35
N GLU A 172 -14.99 -18.35 12.17
CA GLU A 172 -16.06 -19.17 12.77
C GLU A 172 -16.60 -18.61 14.09
N ALA A 173 -15.86 -17.74 14.78
CA ALA A 173 -16.30 -17.15 16.04
C ALA A 173 -17.67 -16.45 15.87
N PRO A 174 -18.62 -16.61 16.79
CA PRO A 174 -19.87 -15.85 16.71
C PRO A 174 -19.57 -14.35 16.66
N MET A 175 -20.33 -13.58 15.87
CA MET A 175 -20.18 -12.11 15.89
C MET A 175 -20.45 -11.61 17.29
N SER A 176 -19.65 -10.62 17.75
CA SER A 176 -19.92 -9.96 19.02
C SER A 176 -21.33 -9.37 18.99
N LYS A 177 -22.08 -9.60 20.07
CA LYS A 177 -23.41 -8.98 20.27
C LYS A 177 -23.29 -7.65 21.01
N ASP A 178 -22.08 -7.24 21.39
CA ASP A 178 -21.84 -5.99 22.06
C ASP A 178 -21.92 -4.84 21.05
N PRO A 179 -22.83 -3.86 21.22
CA PRO A 179 -22.91 -2.70 20.35
C PRO A 179 -21.61 -1.88 20.30
N ALA A 180 -20.80 -1.87 21.37
CA ALA A 180 -19.52 -1.17 21.37
C ALA A 180 -18.51 -1.80 20.41
N ASP A 181 -18.54 -3.13 20.24
CA ASP A 181 -17.67 -3.84 19.30
C ASP A 181 -18.12 -3.69 17.84
N MET A 182 -19.43 -3.47 17.60
CA MET A 182 -19.97 -3.23 16.26
C MET A 182 -19.67 -1.82 15.73
N GLN A 183 -19.34 -0.87 16.61
CA GLN A 183 -19.12 0.54 16.28
C GLN A 183 -17.64 0.94 16.25
N ARG A 184 -16.70 0.01 16.49
CA ARG A 184 -15.25 0.25 16.36
C ARG A 184 -14.76 0.20 14.93
#